data_AF-A0A399WU59-F1
#
_entry.id   AF-A0A399WU59-F1
#
_cell.length_a   1.000
_cell.length_b   1.000
_cell.length_c   1.000
_cell.angle_alpha   90.00
_cell.angle_beta   90.00
_cell.angle_gamma   90.00
#
_symmetry.space_group_name_H-M   'P 1'
#
loop_
_entity.id
_entity.type
_entity.pdbx_description
1 polymer ?
#
loop_
_entity_poly.entity_id
_entity_poly.type
_entity_poly.pdbx_seq_one_letter_code
_entity_poly.pdbx_strand_id
1 'polypeptide(L)'
;MMWCIGKLTEEYRQRMYDLLELYTRSYCEDEPVICVDEKSKQLLEQPRLPIPASPGNPVKEDCEYKRAGTRNIFMAVEPKGGCRQVEVTTRRTKRDFVQFIGHLVKKVYVRALKIHLVLDNLNTHFRSSFEEILGVEEATQMLERVEFHYTPKHASWLNMAEIEIGIMDRQCTGCRIPNEQTLRSEVAAWTDRRNRCVD
;
A
#
# COMPACT_ATOMS: atom_id res chain seq x y z
N MET A 1 -6.73 -15.83 -7.79
CA MET A 1 -7.33 -14.60 -8.36
C MET A 1 -7.55 -14.85 -9.83
N MET A 2 -8.80 -14.71 -10.30
CA MET A 2 -9.12 -14.78 -11.73
C MET A 2 -9.25 -13.34 -12.22
N TRP A 3 -8.28 -12.90 -13.02
CA TRP A 3 -8.24 -11.56 -13.58
C TRP A 3 -9.24 -11.48 -14.73
N CYS A 4 -10.45 -10.97 -14.49
CA CYS A 4 -11.35 -10.63 -15.59
C CYS A 4 -10.90 -9.28 -16.17
N ILE A 5 -10.14 -9.34 -17.27
CA ILE A 5 -9.86 -8.14 -18.07
C ILE A 5 -11.23 -7.64 -18.56
N GLY A 6 -11.59 -6.42 -18.15
CA GLY A 6 -12.79 -5.75 -18.65
C GLY A 6 -12.72 -5.49 -20.17
N LYS A 7 -13.69 -4.76 -20.71
CA LYS A 7 -13.60 -4.32 -22.10
C LYS A 7 -12.33 -3.46 -22.28
N LEU A 8 -11.48 -3.82 -23.24
CA LEU A 8 -10.29 -3.07 -23.64
C LEU A 8 -10.70 -1.81 -24.41
N THR A 9 -11.20 -0.80 -23.70
CA THR A 9 -11.54 0.50 -24.28
C THR A 9 -10.28 1.26 -24.71
N GLU A 10 -10.46 2.34 -25.47
CA GLU A 10 -9.34 3.23 -25.82
C GLU A 10 -8.66 3.79 -24.56
N GLU A 11 -9.46 4.30 -23.61
CA GLU A 11 -8.96 4.79 -22.33
C GLU A 11 -8.18 3.73 -21.55
N TYR A 12 -8.66 2.48 -21.56
CA TYR A 12 -7.96 1.37 -20.90
C TYR A 12 -6.57 1.18 -21.50
N ARG A 13 -6.49 1.10 -22.84
CA ARG A 13 -5.22 0.88 -23.55
C ARG A 13 -4.27 2.04 -23.34
N GLN A 14 -4.75 3.27 -23.43
CA GLN A 14 -3.93 4.46 -23.21
C GLN A 14 -3.29 4.43 -21.82
N ARG A 15 -4.10 4.32 -20.76
CA ARG A 15 -3.58 4.26 -19.38
C ARG A 15 -2.65 3.08 -19.13
N MET A 16 -2.94 1.93 -19.76
CA MET A 16 -2.06 0.76 -19.67
C MET A 16 -0.70 1.05 -20.31
N TYR A 17 -0.67 1.57 -21.53
CA TYR A 17 0.58 1.87 -22.23
C TYR A 17 1.38 2.98 -21.55
N ASP A 18 0.72 4.04 -21.07
CA ASP A 18 1.37 5.11 -20.31
C ASP A 18 2.08 4.56 -19.06
N LEU A 19 1.42 3.66 -18.32
CA LEU A 19 2.02 3.02 -17.15
C LEU A 19 3.15 2.06 -17.50
N LEU A 20 2.99 1.27 -18.56
CA LEU A 20 4.05 0.38 -19.03
C LEU A 20 5.28 1.17 -19.46
N GLU A 21 5.10 2.27 -20.19
CA GLU A 21 6.18 3.18 -20.55
C GLU A 21 6.86 3.75 -19.29
N LEU A 22 6.09 4.26 -18.32
CA LEU A 22 6.62 4.73 -17.04
C LEU A 22 7.47 3.67 -16.33
N TYR A 23 6.98 2.43 -16.26
CA TYR A 23 7.71 1.32 -15.63
C TYR A 23 8.94 0.86 -16.41
N THR A 24 9.06 1.17 -17.71
CA THR A 24 10.28 0.86 -18.49
C THR A 24 11.40 1.88 -18.27
N ARG A 25 11.11 3.08 -17.77
CA ARG A 25 12.13 4.13 -17.52
C ARG A 25 13.21 3.64 -16.56
N SER A 26 14.46 4.04 -16.80
CA SER A 26 15.56 3.74 -15.87
C SER A 26 15.29 4.36 -14.50
N TYR A 27 15.83 3.75 -13.45
CA TYR A 27 15.74 4.30 -12.10
C TYR A 27 16.32 5.72 -12.04
N CYS A 28 15.61 6.62 -11.38
CA CYS A 28 16.02 8.01 -11.18
C CYS A 28 15.55 8.47 -9.79
N GLU A 29 16.50 8.79 -8.90
CA GLU A 29 16.20 9.29 -7.55
C GLU A 29 15.46 10.65 -7.56
N ASP A 30 15.67 11.45 -8.60
CA ASP A 30 15.01 12.75 -8.76
C ASP A 30 13.58 12.62 -9.29
N GLU A 31 13.23 11.49 -9.93
CA GLU A 31 11.91 11.20 -10.48
C GLU A 31 11.40 9.80 -10.07
N PRO A 32 11.25 9.52 -8.75
CA PRO A 32 10.82 8.22 -8.25
C PRO A 32 9.41 7.86 -8.74
N VAL A 33 9.23 6.57 -9.07
CA VAL A 33 7.92 5.97 -9.35
C VAL A 33 7.44 5.24 -8.11
N ILE A 34 6.39 5.78 -7.49
CA ILE A 34 5.82 5.28 -6.24
C ILE A 34 4.45 4.70 -6.55
N CYS A 35 4.30 3.39 -6.35
CA CYS A 35 3.01 2.71 -6.43
C CYS A 35 2.38 2.70 -5.05
N VAL A 36 1.13 3.12 -4.94
CA VAL A 36 0.38 3.15 -3.69
C VAL A 36 -0.90 2.34 -3.82
N ASP A 37 -1.19 1.58 -2.78
CA ASP A 37 -2.45 0.89 -2.56
C ASP A 37 -2.66 0.66 -1.07
N GLU A 38 -3.77 0.02 -0.71
CA GLU A 38 -4.13 -0.22 0.66
C GLU A 38 -4.81 -1.56 0.89
N LYS A 39 -4.75 -2.01 2.14
CA LYS A 39 -5.42 -3.23 2.56
C LYS A 39 -6.19 -3.06 3.85
N SER A 40 -7.39 -3.62 3.87
CA SER A 40 -8.14 -3.87 5.10
C SER A 40 -7.63 -5.15 5.78
N LYS A 41 -7.20 -5.04 7.04
CA LYS A 41 -6.77 -6.16 7.89
C LYS A 41 -7.71 -6.31 9.08
N GLN A 42 -8.36 -7.46 9.15
CA GLN A 42 -9.14 -7.84 10.32
C GLN A 42 -8.22 -8.24 11.47
N LEU A 43 -8.51 -7.71 12.66
CA LEU A 43 -7.84 -8.08 13.91
C LEU A 43 -8.60 -9.23 14.57
N LEU A 44 -7.88 -10.29 14.93
CA LEU A 44 -8.43 -11.55 15.40
C LEU A 44 -7.69 -11.97 16.68
N GLU A 45 -8.36 -11.83 17.82
CA GLU A 45 -7.91 -12.33 19.12
C GLU A 45 -8.09 -13.85 19.19
N GLN A 46 -7.12 -14.55 19.75
CA GLN A 46 -7.24 -15.96 20.10
C GLN A 46 -7.78 -16.07 21.53
N PRO A 47 -9.01 -16.54 21.74
CA PRO A 47 -9.60 -16.63 23.08
C PRO A 47 -8.99 -17.75 23.93
N ARG A 48 -8.33 -18.73 23.30
CA ARG A 48 -7.70 -19.87 23.98
C ARG A 48 -6.23 -19.95 23.59
N LEU A 49 -5.39 -20.31 24.57
CA LEU A 49 -3.96 -20.51 24.34
C LEU A 49 -3.73 -21.74 23.45
N PRO A 50 -2.84 -21.65 22.45
CA PRO A 50 -2.44 -22.82 21.66
C PRO A 50 -1.88 -23.93 22.53
N ILE A 51 -2.15 -25.18 22.16
CA ILE A 51 -1.50 -26.33 22.79
C ILE A 51 -0.09 -26.45 22.20
N PRO A 52 0.98 -26.38 23.01
CA PRO A 52 2.35 -26.46 22.52
C PRO A 52 2.64 -27.76 21.78
N ALA A 53 3.62 -27.73 20.88
CA ALA A 53 4.09 -28.94 20.23
C ALA A 53 4.68 -29.93 21.25
N SER A 54 4.49 -31.22 20.98
CA SER A 54 5.16 -32.32 21.68
C SER A 54 5.66 -33.34 20.64
N PRO A 55 6.59 -34.25 20.97
CA PRO A 55 7.07 -35.24 20.00
C PRO A 55 5.92 -35.96 19.30
N GLY A 56 5.86 -35.87 17.96
CA GLY A 56 4.78 -36.43 17.13
C GLY A 56 3.49 -35.61 17.04
N ASN A 57 3.39 -34.47 17.73
CA ASN A 57 2.22 -33.60 17.71
C ASN A 57 2.63 -32.14 17.40
N PRO A 58 2.22 -31.57 16.24
CA PRO A 58 2.45 -30.16 15.96
C PRO A 58 1.63 -29.28 16.90
N VAL A 59 1.97 -27.98 16.95
CA VAL A 59 1.17 -26.96 17.66
C VAL A 59 -0.28 -27.03 17.17
N LYS A 60 -1.23 -27.00 18.12
CA LYS A 60 -2.66 -26.97 17.82
C LYS A 60 -3.22 -25.63 18.23
N GLU A 61 -3.72 -24.89 17.26
CA GLU A 61 -4.48 -23.65 17.49
C GLU A 61 -5.97 -23.94 17.42
N ASP A 62 -6.75 -23.30 18.30
CA ASP A 62 -8.21 -23.38 18.25
C ASP A 62 -8.73 -22.69 16.98
N CYS A 63 -9.78 -23.26 16.37
CA CYS A 63 -10.45 -22.63 15.23
C CYS A 63 -11.23 -21.38 15.66
N GLU A 64 -11.70 -21.30 16.90
CA GLU A 64 -12.40 -20.14 17.45
C GLU A 64 -11.50 -18.89 17.48
N TYR A 65 -12.07 -17.74 17.13
CA TYR A 65 -11.42 -16.44 17.23
C TYR A 65 -12.44 -15.38 17.63
N LYS A 66 -11.97 -14.29 18.24
CA LYS A 66 -12.77 -13.12 18.55
C LYS A 66 -12.36 -11.95 17.64
N ARG A 67 -13.35 -11.32 17.00
CA ARG A 67 -13.11 -10.15 16.13
C ARG A 67 -12.79 -8.93 17.00
N ALA A 68 -11.62 -8.33 16.79
CA ALA A 68 -11.15 -7.13 17.50
C ALA A 68 -11.17 -5.87 16.60
N GLY A 69 -12.09 -5.86 15.62
CA GLY A 69 -12.23 -4.81 14.63
C GLY A 69 -11.33 -4.98 13.42
N THR A 70 -11.15 -3.88 12.68
CA THR A 70 -10.42 -3.84 11.41
C THR A 70 -9.49 -2.64 11.42
N ARG A 71 -8.35 -2.77 10.73
CA ARG A 71 -7.41 -1.70 10.45
C ARG A 71 -7.15 -1.58 8.97
N ASN A 72 -6.72 -0.40 8.55
CA ASN A 72 -6.21 -0.16 7.22
C ASN A 72 -4.69 -0.19 7.25
N ILE A 73 -4.08 -0.64 6.16
CA ILE A 73 -2.64 -0.61 5.94
C ILE A 73 -2.44 0.07 4.59
N PHE A 74 -1.86 1.27 4.59
CA PHE A 74 -1.36 1.88 3.36
C PHE A 74 0.00 1.28 3.01
N MET A 75 0.19 0.94 1.73
CA MET A 75 1.43 0.45 1.16
C MET A 75 1.87 1.42 0.09
N ALA A 76 3.05 2.01 0.24
CA ALA A 76 3.76 2.66 -0.85
C ALA A 76 5.03 1.86 -1.14
N VAL A 77 5.27 1.56 -2.41
CA VAL A 77 6.49 0.91 -2.88
C VAL A 77 7.09 1.69 -4.03
N GLU A 78 8.39 1.90 -3.97
CA GLU A 78 9.21 2.37 -5.08
C GLU A 78 9.91 1.16 -5.70
N PRO A 79 9.36 0.56 -6.77
CA PRO A 79 9.76 -0.78 -7.20
C PRO A 79 11.24 -0.87 -7.57
N LYS A 80 11.78 0.18 -8.21
CA LYS A 80 13.18 0.24 -8.66
C LYS A 80 14.14 0.87 -7.63
N GLY A 81 13.62 1.63 -6.67
CA GLY A 81 14.42 2.25 -5.61
C GLY A 81 14.54 1.41 -4.34
N GLY A 82 13.85 0.26 -4.28
CA GLY A 82 13.97 -0.63 -3.13
C GLY A 82 13.23 -0.14 -1.87
N CYS A 83 12.60 1.03 -1.90
CA CYS A 83 11.94 1.64 -0.74
C CYS A 83 10.47 1.21 -0.60
N ARG A 84 10.07 0.86 0.62
CA ARG A 84 8.66 0.69 1.04
C ARG A 84 8.37 1.63 2.20
N GLN A 85 7.18 2.23 2.18
CA GLN A 85 6.61 2.98 3.29
C GLN A 85 5.23 2.39 3.59
N VAL A 86 5.06 1.90 4.81
CA VAL A 86 3.84 1.20 5.22
C VAL A 86 3.28 1.85 6.47
N GLU A 87 2.02 2.25 6.42
CA GLU A 87 1.35 2.89 7.56
C GLU A 87 0.07 2.16 7.93
N VAL A 88 -0.01 1.73 9.20
CA VAL A 88 -1.25 1.19 9.77
C VAL A 88 -2.10 2.35 10.25
N THR A 89 -3.36 2.40 9.84
CA THR A 89 -4.32 3.42 10.28
C THR A 89 -5.59 2.77 10.80
N THR A 90 -6.30 3.47 11.69
CA THR A 90 -7.58 2.98 12.22
C THR A 90 -8.66 2.89 11.15
N ARG A 91 -8.63 3.84 10.20
CA ARG A 91 -9.60 3.97 9.11
C ARG A 91 -8.88 4.31 7.80
N ARG A 92 -9.62 4.21 6.70
CA ARG A 92 -9.20 4.61 5.36
C ARG A 92 -10.05 5.79 4.88
N THR A 93 -9.89 6.94 5.51
CA THR A 93 -10.59 8.17 5.11
C THR A 93 -9.75 8.98 4.11
N LYS A 94 -10.37 9.96 3.43
CA LYS A 94 -9.65 10.95 2.62
C LYS A 94 -8.54 11.64 3.42
N ARG A 95 -8.83 11.97 4.69
CA ARG A 95 -7.86 12.61 5.59
C ARG A 95 -6.65 11.71 5.85
N ASP A 96 -6.89 10.43 6.12
CA ASP A 96 -5.81 9.46 6.35
C ASP A 96 -4.94 9.32 5.09
N PHE A 97 -5.58 9.22 3.91
CA PHE A 97 -4.85 9.14 2.63
C PHE A 97 -4.03 10.40 2.32
N VAL A 98 -4.62 11.59 2.48
CA VAL A 98 -3.92 12.87 2.27
C VAL A 98 -2.75 13.02 3.23
N GLN A 99 -2.90 12.59 4.49
CA GLN A 99 -1.80 12.58 5.46
C GLN A 99 -0.68 11.63 5.04
N PHE A 100 -1.01 10.42 4.59
CA PHE A 100 -0.04 9.44 4.12
C PHE A 100 0.75 9.96 2.91
N ILE A 101 0.07 10.45 1.87
CA ILE A 101 0.75 11.03 0.70
C ILE A 101 1.53 12.30 1.10
N GLY A 102 1.01 13.10 2.03
CA GLY A 102 1.72 14.25 2.59
C GLY A 102 3.03 13.87 3.27
N HIS A 103 3.04 12.76 4.01
CA HIS A 103 4.25 12.22 4.59
C HIS A 103 5.25 11.81 3.51
N LEU A 104 4.81 11.08 2.47
CA LEU A 104 5.68 10.67 1.37
C LEU A 104 6.32 11.89 0.69
N VAL A 105 5.53 12.90 0.32
CA VAL A 105 6.01 14.06 -0.45
C VAL A 105 6.88 14.99 0.41
N LYS A 106 6.48 15.25 1.66
CA LYS A 106 7.11 16.26 2.53
C LYS A 106 8.27 15.69 3.36
N LYS A 107 8.37 14.36 3.54
CA LYS A 107 9.37 13.72 4.40
C LYS A 107 10.23 12.69 3.68
N VAL A 108 9.62 11.75 2.97
CA VAL A 108 10.35 10.62 2.35
C VAL A 108 11.05 11.07 1.07
N TYR A 109 10.32 11.71 0.15
CA TYR A 109 10.81 12.15 -1.17
C TYR A 109 10.96 13.68 -1.23
N VAL A 110 11.50 14.25 -0.15
CA VAL A 110 11.68 15.71 -0.03
C VAL A 110 12.63 16.29 -1.09
N ARG A 111 13.58 15.48 -1.57
CA ARG A 111 14.61 15.89 -2.54
C ARG A 111 14.24 15.64 -4.00
N ALA A 112 13.20 14.83 -4.27
CA ALA A 112 12.79 14.52 -5.63
C ALA A 112 12.36 15.78 -6.37
N LEU A 113 12.71 15.92 -7.64
CA LEU A 113 12.22 17.01 -8.47
C LEU A 113 10.77 16.76 -8.89
N LYS A 114 10.42 15.48 -9.09
CA LYS A 114 9.09 15.03 -9.49
C LYS A 114 8.77 13.68 -8.88
N ILE A 115 7.52 13.43 -8.55
CA ILE A 115 7.07 12.18 -7.96
C ILE A 115 5.98 11.61 -8.86
N HIS A 116 6.24 10.44 -9.45
CA HIS A 116 5.27 9.71 -10.24
C HIS A 116 4.46 8.81 -9.31
N LEU A 117 3.24 9.22 -8.97
CA LEU A 117 2.39 8.53 -8.03
C LEU A 117 1.37 7.65 -8.77
N VAL A 118 1.57 6.33 -8.72
CA VAL A 118 0.69 5.33 -9.34
C VAL A 118 -0.38 4.88 -8.34
N LEU A 119 -1.65 5.03 -8.71
CA LEU A 119 -2.81 4.73 -7.88
C LEU A 119 -3.89 4.00 -8.68
N ASP A 120 -4.79 3.32 -7.96
CA ASP A 120 -6.05 2.85 -8.55
C ASP A 120 -7.06 4.02 -8.69
N ASN A 121 -8.32 3.72 -8.98
CA ASN A 121 -9.35 4.74 -9.22
C ASN A 121 -10.27 4.98 -8.01
N LEU A 122 -9.83 4.66 -6.79
CA LEU A 122 -10.61 4.94 -5.60
C LEU A 122 -10.85 6.45 -5.48
N ASN A 123 -12.05 6.84 -5.04
CA ASN A 123 -12.45 8.26 -4.96
C ASN A 123 -11.53 9.10 -4.05
N THR A 124 -10.84 8.49 -3.09
CA THR A 124 -9.87 9.14 -2.20
C THR A 124 -8.56 9.50 -2.90
N HIS A 125 -8.26 8.87 -4.04
CA HIS A 125 -6.95 8.96 -4.71
C HIS A 125 -6.82 10.19 -5.61
N PHE A 126 -7.93 10.86 -5.90
CA PHE A 126 -7.94 12.03 -6.78
C PHE A 126 -7.50 13.30 -6.07
N ARG A 127 -6.95 14.24 -6.84
CA ARG A 127 -6.59 15.61 -6.41
C ARG A 127 -7.70 16.30 -5.61
N SER A 128 -8.97 16.09 -5.97
CA SER A 128 -10.12 16.65 -5.26
C SER A 128 -10.16 16.28 -3.78
N SER A 129 -9.64 15.11 -3.39
CA SER A 129 -9.54 14.72 -1.97
C SER A 129 -8.52 15.56 -1.21
N PHE A 130 -7.44 16.00 -1.86
CA PHE A 130 -6.46 16.91 -1.26
C PHE A 130 -7.04 18.31 -1.12
N GLU A 131 -7.72 18.80 -2.16
CA GLU A 131 -8.38 20.12 -2.15
C GLU A 131 -9.48 20.19 -1.08
N GLU A 132 -10.26 19.12 -0.90
CA GLU A 132 -11.29 19.04 0.13
C GLU A 132 -10.72 19.05 1.55
N ILE A 133 -9.55 18.44 1.76
CA ILE A 133 -8.96 18.28 3.09
C ILE A 133 -8.04 19.44 3.47
N LEU A 134 -7.27 19.99 2.52
CA LEU A 134 -6.25 21.02 2.74
C LEU A 134 -6.68 22.41 2.24
N GLY A 135 -7.69 22.48 1.38
CA GLY A 135 -7.97 23.66 0.56
C GLY A 135 -7.14 23.69 -0.72
N VAL A 136 -7.61 24.44 -1.71
CA VAL A 136 -7.04 24.47 -3.07
C VAL A 136 -5.58 24.95 -3.07
N GLU A 137 -5.25 25.99 -2.31
CA GLU A 137 -3.91 26.57 -2.28
C GLU A 137 -2.88 25.58 -1.70
N GLU A 138 -3.15 25.03 -0.50
CA GLU A 138 -2.24 24.06 0.13
C GLU A 138 -2.15 22.76 -0.68
N ALA A 139 -3.26 22.27 -1.24
CA ALA A 139 -3.25 21.09 -2.10
C ALA A 139 -2.41 21.32 -3.37
N THR A 140 -2.49 22.51 -3.96
CA THR A 140 -1.68 22.87 -5.13
C THR A 140 -0.20 22.87 -4.80
N GLN A 141 0.19 23.53 -3.70
CA GLN A 141 1.58 23.57 -3.25
C GLN A 141 2.11 22.16 -2.90
N MET A 142 1.33 21.37 -2.18
CA MET A 142 1.73 20.02 -1.79
C MET A 142 1.91 19.11 -3.00
N LEU A 143 1.06 19.23 -4.01
CA LEU A 143 1.06 18.38 -5.20
C LEU A 143 1.81 18.98 -6.38
N GLU A 144 2.55 20.08 -6.20
CA GLU A 144 3.27 20.77 -7.27
C GLU A 144 4.25 19.85 -8.01
N ARG A 145 4.93 18.97 -7.26
CA ARG A 145 5.88 17.97 -7.78
C ARG A 145 5.24 16.61 -8.09
N VAL A 146 3.93 16.43 -7.87
CA VAL A 146 3.27 15.11 -7.99
C VAL A 146 2.57 14.98 -9.33
N GLU A 147 2.98 13.99 -10.11
CA GLU A 147 2.26 13.55 -11.31
C GLU A 147 1.46 12.28 -10.98
N PHE A 148 0.16 12.33 -11.17
CA PHE A 148 -0.74 11.21 -10.90
C PHE A 148 -0.84 10.29 -12.11
N HIS A 149 -0.64 9.00 -11.88
CA HIS A 149 -0.79 7.92 -12.84
C HIS A 149 -1.88 6.97 -12.34
N TYR A 150 -2.97 6.83 -13.08
CA TYR A 150 -4.08 5.97 -12.67
C TYR A 150 -4.08 4.68 -13.46
N THR A 151 -4.14 3.55 -12.76
CA THR A 151 -4.30 2.25 -13.44
C THR A 151 -5.61 2.24 -14.24
N PRO A 152 -5.70 1.45 -15.32
CA PRO A 152 -6.98 1.15 -15.92
C PRO A 152 -7.94 0.51 -14.89
N LYS A 153 -9.25 0.73 -15.08
CA LYS A 153 -10.27 0.05 -14.25
C LYS A 153 -10.16 -1.46 -14.45
N HIS A 154 -10.30 -2.23 -13.36
CA HIS A 154 -10.14 -3.69 -13.35
C HIS A 154 -8.73 -4.18 -13.77
N ALA A 155 -7.69 -3.36 -13.55
CA ALA A 155 -6.31 -3.71 -13.85
C ALA A 155 -5.40 -3.57 -12.62
N SER A 156 -5.84 -4.01 -11.44
CA SER A 156 -5.00 -3.92 -10.24
C SER A 156 -3.71 -4.74 -10.33
N TRP A 157 -3.63 -5.70 -11.26
CA TRP A 157 -2.38 -6.39 -11.61
C TRP A 157 -1.28 -5.46 -12.15
N LEU A 158 -1.61 -4.26 -12.64
CA LEU A 158 -0.63 -3.24 -13.04
C LEU A 158 -0.13 -2.38 -11.88
N ASN A 159 -0.80 -2.40 -10.72
CA ASN A 159 -0.33 -1.65 -9.55
C ASN A 159 0.68 -2.49 -8.78
N MET A 160 1.96 -2.10 -8.77
CA MET A 160 2.98 -2.90 -8.09
C MET A 160 2.82 -2.92 -6.56
N ALA A 161 2.05 -1.98 -5.98
CA ALA A 161 1.71 -2.01 -4.56
C ALA A 161 0.86 -3.23 -4.18
N GLU A 162 -0.05 -3.68 -5.04
CA GLU A 162 -0.84 -4.91 -4.84
C GLU A 162 0.05 -6.16 -4.75
N ILE A 163 1.10 -6.21 -5.57
CA ILE A 163 2.10 -7.28 -5.53
C ILE A 163 2.82 -7.27 -4.19
N GLU A 164 3.26 -6.10 -3.73
CA GLU A 164 3.98 -5.95 -2.47
C GLU A 164 3.06 -6.24 -1.26
N ILE A 165 1.78 -5.86 -1.30
CA ILE A 165 0.77 -6.27 -0.31
C ILE A 165 0.64 -7.80 -0.28
N GLY A 166 0.60 -8.46 -1.43
CA GLY A 166 0.59 -9.92 -1.51
C GLY A 166 1.83 -10.59 -0.92
N ILE A 167 3.00 -9.96 -1.01
CA ILE A 167 4.24 -10.40 -0.35
C ILE A 167 4.13 -10.21 1.16
N MET A 168 3.70 -9.03 1.61
CA MET A 168 3.48 -8.71 3.03
C MET A 168 2.50 -9.70 3.67
N ASP A 169 1.43 -10.07 2.98
CA ASP A 169 0.49 -11.08 3.47
C ASP A 169 1.13 -12.43 3.69
N ARG A 170 1.93 -12.91 2.74
CA ARG A 170 2.59 -14.22 2.89
C ARG A 170 3.64 -14.22 4.00
N GLN A 171 4.28 -13.07 4.25
CA GLN A 171 5.45 -12.97 5.13
C GLN A 171 5.15 -12.38 6.51
N CYS A 172 4.02 -11.69 6.69
CA CYS A 172 3.73 -10.89 7.88
C CYS A 172 2.24 -10.93 8.23
N THR A 173 1.38 -10.40 7.36
CA THR A 173 -0.02 -10.11 7.71
C THR A 173 -0.99 -11.25 7.43
N GLY A 174 -0.52 -12.41 6.96
CA GLY A 174 -1.34 -13.60 6.69
C GLY A 174 -1.77 -14.36 7.94
N CYS A 175 -1.09 -14.15 9.07
CA CYS A 175 -1.42 -14.77 10.35
C CYS A 175 -2.56 -14.03 11.09
N ARG A 176 -3.03 -14.62 12.20
CA ARG A 176 -3.93 -13.96 13.14
C ARG A 176 -3.16 -12.89 13.92
N ILE A 177 -3.66 -11.67 13.91
CA ILE A 177 -3.05 -10.54 14.64
C ILE A 177 -4.11 -10.00 15.60
N PRO A 178 -3.88 -10.02 16.93
CA PRO A 178 -4.92 -9.77 17.92
C PRO A 178 -5.29 -8.31 18.06
N ASN A 179 -4.34 -7.40 17.90
CA ASN A 179 -4.53 -5.98 18.16
C ASN A 179 -3.67 -5.10 17.24
N GLU A 180 -3.99 -3.80 17.22
CA GLU A 180 -3.32 -2.81 16.40
C GLU A 180 -1.83 -2.65 16.76
N GLN A 181 -1.48 -2.70 18.05
CA GLN A 181 -0.09 -2.54 18.48
C GLN A 181 0.82 -3.64 17.90
N THR A 182 0.32 -4.88 17.93
CA THR A 182 1.02 -6.02 17.32
C THR A 182 1.11 -5.83 15.81
N LEU A 183 0.02 -5.43 15.15
CA LEU A 183 0.02 -5.16 13.71
C LEU A 183 1.07 -4.12 13.32
N ARG A 184 1.14 -3.00 14.05
CA ARG A 184 2.13 -1.94 13.83
C ARG A 184 3.56 -2.44 13.98
N SER A 185 3.83 -3.18 15.05
CA SER A 185 5.16 -3.73 15.31
C SER A 185 5.61 -4.70 14.23
N GLU A 186 4.75 -5.64 13.83
CA GLU A 186 5.05 -6.64 12.80
C GLU A 186 5.27 -5.99 11.43
N VAL A 187 4.39 -5.05 11.05
CA VAL A 187 4.50 -4.32 9.78
C VAL A 187 5.77 -3.47 9.75
N ALA A 188 6.11 -2.78 10.84
CA ALA A 188 7.35 -2.00 10.92
C ALA A 188 8.59 -2.89 10.77
N ALA A 189 8.67 -4.00 11.52
CA ALA A 189 9.78 -4.94 11.42
C ALA A 189 9.89 -5.58 10.02
N TRP A 190 8.75 -5.87 9.38
CA TRP A 190 8.71 -6.37 8.02
C TRP A 190 9.20 -5.33 7.01
N THR A 191 8.78 -4.07 7.14
CA THR A 191 9.17 -2.96 6.27
C THR A 191 10.68 -2.72 6.36
N ASP A 192 11.22 -2.65 7.58
CA ASP A 192 12.64 -2.47 7.84
C ASP A 192 13.49 -3.58 7.22
N ARG A 193 13.03 -4.83 7.33
CA ARG A 193 13.72 -5.96 6.70
C ARG A 193 13.68 -5.88 5.18
N ARG A 194 12.53 -5.54 4.58
CA ARG A 194 12.39 -5.45 3.12
C ARG A 194 13.23 -4.33 2.52
N ASN A 195 13.34 -3.19 3.21
CA ASN A 195 14.14 -2.06 2.78
C ASN A 195 15.66 -2.28 2.93
N ARG A 196 16.10 -3.26 3.72
CA ARG A 196 17.53 -3.64 3.81
C ARG A 196 17.99 -4.60 2.72
N CYS A 197 17.08 -5.36 2.11
CA CYS A 197 17.41 -6.40 1.14
C CYS A 197 17.49 -5.87 -0.30
N VAL A 198 18.13 -4.72 -0.49
CA VAL A 198 18.45 -4.18 -1.81
C VAL A 198 19.82 -4.75 -2.19
N ASP A 199 19.81 -5.95 -2.78
CA ASP A 199 20.96 -6.55 -3.48
C ASP A 199 20.89 -6.21 -4.98
#